data_AF-A0A7T7S1J2-F1
#
_entry.id   AF-A0A7T7S1J2-F1
#
_cell.length_a   1.000
_cell.length_b   1.000
_cell.length_c   1.000
_cell.angle_alpha   90.00
_cell.angle_beta   90.00
_cell.angle_gamma   90.00
#
_symmetry.space_group_name_H-M   'P 1'
#
loop_
_entity.id
_entity.type
_entity.pdbx_description
1 polymer ?
#
loop_
_entity_poly.entity_id
_entity_poly.type
_entity_poly.pdbx_seq_one_letter_code
_entity_poly.pdbx_strand_id
1 'polypeptide(L)'
;MSDHAPDPQQALARLEALEALYLTAEARMEEAESATAALEAMSAAMTPLMAGYHGTWLKDLEATAELDPRLAVTGEDTIWDLHGRQHELMVRLMRLCAQYFAG
;
A
#
# COMPACT_ATOMS: atom_id res chain seq x y z
N MET A 1 -38.35 -31.30 23.17
CA MET A 1 -37.10 -30.92 22.49
C MET A 1 -36.22 -30.28 23.54
N SER A 2 -35.31 -31.03 24.12
CA SER A 2 -34.41 -30.47 25.13
C SER A 2 -33.35 -29.66 24.40
N ASP A 3 -33.42 -28.33 24.53
CA ASP A 3 -32.27 -27.45 24.26
C ASP A 3 -31.14 -27.92 25.19
N HIS A 4 -30.25 -28.76 24.66
CA HIS A 4 -28.99 -29.03 25.34
C HIS A 4 -28.14 -27.79 25.20
N ALA A 5 -27.97 -27.08 26.32
CA ALA A 5 -26.96 -26.04 26.42
C ALA A 5 -25.61 -26.59 25.91
N PRO A 6 -24.85 -25.80 25.14
CA PRO A 6 -23.59 -26.26 24.59
C PRO A 6 -22.65 -26.72 25.70
N ASP A 7 -21.94 -27.83 25.48
CA ASP A 7 -20.90 -28.33 26.38
C ASP A 7 -19.92 -27.19 26.71
N PRO A 8 -19.79 -26.78 27.99
CA PRO A 8 -18.97 -25.64 28.38
C PRO A 8 -17.53 -25.73 27.91
N GLN A 9 -16.95 -26.94 27.90
CA GLN A 9 -15.56 -27.12 27.49
C GLN A 9 -15.38 -26.90 25.98
N GLN A 10 -16.32 -27.40 25.17
CA GLN A 10 -16.31 -27.16 23.73
C GLN A 10 -16.63 -25.70 23.39
N ALA A 11 -17.48 -25.05 24.19
CA ALA A 11 -17.76 -23.63 24.04
C ALA A 11 -16.50 -22.79 24.30
N LEU A 12 -15.75 -23.09 25.36
CA LEU A 12 -14.48 -22.43 25.66
C LEU A 12 -13.47 -22.61 24.52
N ALA A 13 -13.26 -23.83 24.04
CA ALA A 13 -12.32 -24.09 22.94
C ALA A 13 -12.67 -23.32 21.65
N ARG A 14 -13.96 -23.15 21.34
CA ARG A 14 -14.39 -22.31 20.20
C ARG A 14 -14.12 -20.83 20.45
N LEU A 15 -14.29 -20.34 21.66
CA LEU A 15 -13.99 -18.95 22.02
C LEU A 15 -12.49 -18.66 21.96
N GLU A 16 -11.64 -19.55 22.45
CA GLU A 16 -10.18 -19.43 22.37
C GLU A 16 -9.70 -19.39 20.91
N ALA A 17 -10.30 -20.22 20.04
CA ALA A 17 -10.00 -20.17 18.61
C ALA A 17 -10.45 -18.85 17.95
N LEU A 18 -11.61 -18.31 18.34
CA LEU A 18 -12.08 -17.02 17.87
C LEU A 18 -11.20 -15.87 18.37
N GLU A 19 -10.73 -15.92 19.61
CA GLU A 19 -9.82 -14.93 20.18
C GLU A 19 -8.49 -14.91 19.41
N ALA A 20 -7.92 -16.07 19.10
CA ALA A 20 -6.71 -16.15 18.29
C ALA A 20 -6.89 -15.54 16.88
N LEU A 21 -8.04 -15.79 16.25
CA LEU A 21 -8.39 -15.20 14.96
C LEU A 21 -8.59 -13.68 15.07
N TYR A 22 -9.27 -13.23 16.12
CA TYR A 22 -9.50 -11.81 16.41
C TYR A 22 -8.17 -11.06 16.54
N LEU A 23 -7.27 -11.53 17.40
CA LEU A 23 -5.97 -10.89 17.64
C LEU A 23 -5.14 -10.82 16.35
N THR A 24 -5.22 -11.85 15.51
CA THR A 24 -4.57 -11.86 14.20
C THR A 24 -5.20 -10.83 13.26
N ALA A 25 -6.53 -10.77 13.19
CA ALA A 25 -7.25 -9.83 12.33
C ALA A 25 -7.02 -8.37 12.75
N GLU A 26 -7.04 -8.10 14.05
CA GLU A 26 -6.77 -6.78 14.64
C GLU A 26 -5.38 -6.28 14.25
N ALA A 27 -4.33 -7.08 14.46
CA ALA A 27 -2.97 -6.70 14.07
C ALA A 27 -2.84 -6.43 12.55
N ARG A 28 -3.51 -7.22 11.71
CA ARG A 28 -3.52 -6.98 10.25
C ARG A 28 -4.29 -5.73 9.85
N MET A 29 -5.33 -5.36 10.61
CA MET A 29 -6.06 -4.13 10.39
C MET A 29 -5.19 -2.91 10.68
N GLU A 30 -4.45 -2.90 11.79
CA GLU A 30 -3.50 -1.83 12.13
C GLU A 30 -2.42 -1.67 11.05
N GLU A 31 -1.86 -2.78 10.56
CA GLU A 31 -0.91 -2.77 9.45
C GLU A 31 -1.52 -2.18 8.17
N ALA A 32 -2.79 -2.54 7.86
CA ALA A 32 -3.49 -2.04 6.68
C ALA A 32 -3.81 -0.53 6.77
N GLU A 33 -4.16 -0.03 7.95
CA GLU A 33 -4.36 1.40 8.20
C GLU A 33 -3.06 2.18 8.00
N SER A 34 -1.95 1.67 8.54
CA SER A 34 -0.63 2.28 8.33
C SER A 34 -0.22 2.27 6.85
N ALA A 35 -0.43 1.14 6.16
CA ALA A 35 -0.15 1.03 4.73
C ALA A 35 -1.02 1.99 3.89
N THR A 36 -2.27 2.22 4.29
CA THR A 36 -3.17 3.18 3.64
C THR A 36 -2.63 4.60 3.74
N ALA A 37 -2.19 5.03 4.94
CA ALA A 37 -1.55 6.33 5.11
C ALA A 37 -0.27 6.48 4.26
N ALA A 38 0.52 5.40 4.14
CA ALA A 38 1.71 5.40 3.28
C ALA A 38 1.36 5.54 1.79
N LEU A 39 0.27 4.91 1.33
CA LEU A 39 -0.23 5.04 -0.04
C LEU A 39 -0.69 6.46 -0.36
N GLU A 40 -1.38 7.11 0.58
CA GLU A 40 -1.78 8.51 0.45
C GLU A 40 -0.56 9.44 0.34
N ALA A 41 0.42 9.27 1.23
CA ALA A 41 1.67 10.04 1.20
C ALA A 41 2.46 9.83 -0.10
N MET A 42 2.54 8.58 -0.58
CA MET A 42 3.15 8.26 -1.88
C MET A 42 2.44 8.98 -3.03
N SER A 43 1.10 8.95 -3.05
CA SER A 43 0.29 9.62 -4.08
C SER A 43 0.49 11.14 -4.07
N ALA A 44 0.51 11.74 -2.88
CA ALA A 44 0.77 13.16 -2.69
C ALA A 44 2.17 13.56 -3.17
N ALA A 45 3.19 12.73 -2.93
CA ALA A 45 4.56 12.99 -3.37
C ALA A 45 4.75 12.81 -4.88
N MET A 46 4.01 11.89 -5.52
CA MET A 46 4.16 11.64 -6.95
C MET A 46 3.70 12.82 -7.80
N THR A 47 2.64 13.51 -7.39
CA THR A 47 2.06 14.61 -8.16
C THR A 47 3.07 15.72 -8.50
N PRO A 48 3.78 16.34 -7.52
CA PRO A 48 4.80 17.33 -7.83
C PRO A 48 6.03 16.72 -8.53
N LEU A 49 6.38 15.46 -8.25
CA LEU A 49 7.50 14.79 -8.93
C LEU A 49 7.25 14.66 -10.44
N MET A 50 6.07 14.20 -10.83
CA MET A 50 5.68 14.08 -12.24
C MET A 50 5.49 15.44 -12.91
N ALA A 51 5.05 16.47 -12.16
CA ALA A 51 5.00 17.83 -12.67
C ALA A 51 6.40 18.36 -13.01
N GLY A 52 7.39 18.13 -12.14
CA GLY A 52 8.79 18.48 -12.38
C GLY A 52 9.37 17.70 -13.57
N TYR A 53 9.11 16.39 -13.63
CA TYR A 53 9.53 15.51 -14.71
C TYR A 53 9.03 15.97 -16.09
N HIS A 54 7.73 16.25 -16.22
CA HIS A 54 7.16 16.74 -17.48
C HIS A 54 7.49 18.20 -17.79
N GLY A 55 7.89 18.99 -16.79
CA GLY A 55 8.10 20.43 -16.91
C GLY A 55 9.54 20.82 -17.26
N THR A 56 10.44 20.69 -16.29
CA THR A 56 11.81 21.25 -16.37
C THR A 56 12.90 20.20 -16.39
N TRP A 57 12.59 18.95 -16.04
CA TRP A 57 13.58 17.90 -15.78
C TRP A 57 14.64 17.74 -16.87
N LEU A 58 14.27 17.67 -18.16
CA LEU A 58 15.25 17.51 -19.23
C LEU A 58 16.20 18.72 -19.33
N LYS A 59 15.69 19.93 -19.16
CA LYS A 59 16.51 21.15 -19.18
C LYS A 59 17.43 21.23 -17.96
N ASP A 60 16.91 20.86 -16.79
CA ASP A 60 17.68 20.85 -15.55
C ASP A 60 18.77 19.75 -15.61
N LEU A 61 18.47 18.60 -16.19
CA LEU A 61 19.40 17.51 -16.46
C LEU A 61 20.55 17.96 -17.36
N GLU A 62 20.24 18.61 -18.48
CA GLU A 62 21.24 19.16 -19.41
C GLU A 62 22.09 20.25 -18.74
N ALA A 63 21.47 21.15 -17.98
CA ALA A 63 22.15 22.25 -17.30
C ALA A 63 23.09 21.78 -16.17
N THR A 64 22.88 20.58 -15.64
CA THR A 64 23.64 20.01 -14.52
C THR A 64 24.52 18.83 -14.91
N ALA A 65 24.66 18.52 -16.21
CA ALA A 65 25.34 17.33 -16.71
C ALA A 65 26.80 17.17 -16.22
N GLU A 66 27.49 18.28 -15.95
CA GLU A 66 28.90 18.31 -15.54
C GLU A 66 29.08 18.45 -14.00
N LEU A 67 28.00 18.43 -13.21
CA LEU A 67 28.05 18.61 -11.76
C LEU A 67 28.11 17.27 -11.01
N ASP A 68 28.84 17.25 -9.89
CA ASP A 68 28.97 16.12 -8.95
C ASP A 68 28.43 16.55 -7.56
N PRO A 69 27.60 15.76 -6.85
CA PRO A 69 27.14 14.41 -7.14
C PRO A 69 25.95 14.29 -8.07
N ARG A 70 25.93 13.20 -8.85
CA ARG A 70 24.81 12.81 -9.69
C ARG A 70 23.61 12.40 -8.85
N LEU A 71 22.52 13.17 -8.94
CA LEU A 71 21.27 12.89 -8.21
C LEU A 71 20.55 11.67 -8.79
N ALA A 72 19.86 10.89 -7.95
CA ALA A 72 19.11 9.71 -8.40
C ALA A 72 18.10 10.03 -9.51
N VAL A 73 17.44 11.19 -9.43
CA VAL A 73 16.47 11.65 -10.43
C VAL A 73 17.05 11.89 -11.83
N THR A 74 18.39 11.93 -11.99
CA THR A 74 19.05 12.12 -13.29
C THR A 74 19.22 10.82 -14.09
N GLY A 75 18.81 9.68 -13.54
CA GLY A 75 18.73 8.43 -14.29
C GLY A 75 17.60 8.50 -15.32
N GLU A 76 17.87 8.02 -16.54
CA GLU A 76 16.97 8.09 -17.71
C GLU A 76 15.54 7.68 -17.38
N ASP A 77 15.38 6.52 -16.74
CA ASP A 77 14.06 5.96 -16.44
C ASP A 77 13.64 6.10 -14.98
N THR A 78 14.44 6.73 -14.10
CA THR A 78 14.25 6.61 -12.65
C THR A 78 12.88 7.11 -12.16
N ILE A 79 12.43 8.26 -12.65
CA ILE A 79 11.11 8.81 -12.28
C ILE A 79 9.99 8.01 -12.97
N TRP A 80 10.21 7.62 -14.22
CA TRP A 80 9.23 6.87 -15.02
C TRP A 80 8.96 5.47 -14.45
N ASP A 81 10.01 4.75 -14.05
CA ASP A 81 9.94 3.44 -13.39
C ASP A 81 9.19 3.52 -12.07
N LEU A 82 9.45 4.57 -11.27
CA LEU A 82 8.75 4.77 -10.02
C LEU A 82 7.25 5.04 -10.24
N HIS A 83 6.92 5.88 -11.23
CA HIS A 83 5.54 6.13 -11.64
C HIS A 83 4.84 4.87 -12.15
N GLY A 84 5.53 4.05 -12.95
CA GLY A 84 5.03 2.75 -13.40
C GLY A 84 4.72 1.79 -12.24
N ARG A 85 5.64 1.66 -11.28
CA ARG A 85 5.45 0.86 -10.07
C ARG A 85 4.27 1.34 -9.22
N GLN A 86 4.10 2.66 -9.09
CA GLN A 86 2.94 3.23 -8.41
C GLN A 86 1.64 2.84 -9.13
N HIS A 87 1.60 2.97 -10.46
CA HIS A 87 0.42 2.61 -11.25
C HIS A 87 0.06 1.13 -11.06
N GLU A 88 1.03 0.22 -11.14
CA GLU A 88 0.81 -1.21 -10.90
C GLU A 88 0.25 -1.49 -9.51
N LEU A 89 0.77 -0.80 -8.48
CA LEU A 89 0.28 -0.93 -7.11
C LEU A 89 -1.18 -0.48 -6.99
N MET A 90 -1.53 0.66 -7.59
CA MET A 90 -2.92 1.16 -7.59
C MET A 90 -3.86 0.21 -8.34
N VAL A 91 -3.43 -0.40 -9.44
CA VAL A 91 -4.21 -1.42 -10.15
C VAL A 91 -4.47 -2.65 -9.28
N ARG A 92 -3.45 -3.10 -8.53
CA ARG A 92 -3.62 -4.23 -7.58
C ARG A 92 -4.61 -3.87 -6.48
N LEU A 93 -4.53 -2.66 -5.92
CA LEU A 93 -5.48 -2.18 -4.91
C LEU A 93 -6.91 -2.10 -5.45
N MET A 94 -7.12 -1.57 -6.66
CA MET A 94 -8.44 -1.56 -7.29
C MET A 94 -9.02 -2.97 -7.44
N ARG A 95 -8.21 -3.95 -7.82
CA ARG A 95 -8.64 -5.36 -7.90
C ARG A 95 -9.01 -5.92 -6.54
N LEU A 96 -8.22 -5.63 -5.50
CA LEU A 96 -8.52 -6.07 -4.13
C LEU A 96 -9.83 -5.46 -3.62
N CYS A 97 -10.04 -4.15 -3.81
CA CYS A 97 -11.30 -3.51 -3.47
C CYS A 97 -12.48 -4.11 -4.25
N ALA A 98 -12.31 -4.32 -5.56
CA ALA A 98 -13.35 -4.93 -6.38
C ALA A 98 -13.71 -6.34 -5.90
N GLN A 99 -12.73 -7.15 -5.51
CA GLN A 99 -12.97 -8.47 -4.93
C GLN A 99 -13.73 -8.38 -3.61
N TYR A 100 -13.29 -7.51 -2.70
CA TYR A 100 -13.93 -7.30 -1.40
C TYR A 100 -15.40 -6.85 -1.53
N PHE A 101 -15.70 -5.93 -2.46
CA PHE A 101 -17.07 -5.43 -2.64
C PHE A 101 -17.94 -6.33 -3.53
N ALA A 102 -17.35 -7.28 -4.27
CA ALA A 102 -18.09 -8.24 -5.10
C ALA A 102 -18.69 -9.41 -4.29
N GLY A 103 -18.17 -9.69 -3.08
CA GLY A 103 -18.69 -10.74 -2.18
C GLY A 103 -17.60 -11.54 -1.49
#